data_AF-A0A4D7CBJ8-F1
#
_entry.id   AF-A0A4D7CBJ8-F1
#
_cell.length_a   1.000
_cell.length_b   1.000
_cell.length_c   1.000
_cell.angle_alpha   90.00
_cell.angle_beta   90.00
_cell.angle_gamma   90.00
#
_symmetry.space_group_name_H-M   'P 1'
#
loop_
_entity.id
_entity.type
_entity.pdbx_description
1 polymer ?
#
loop_
_entity_poly.entity_id
_entity_poly.type
_entity_poly.pdbx_seq_one_letter_code
_entity_poly.pdbx_strand_id
1 'polypeptide(L)'
;MFALSALSLDFPVICLLSMSAILCLPRQFHIAVVEATDPDHIRRARWTFPAYCALTAAVVVPITWAGLALLPSGAAPDLYVIDLPLLSGHTGIATLVFIGGFSAATAMVIVETLALATMVSNDILAPLILRSSAMTREHDIGRQLLIVRRLSIMAIVAAAYAYYRTVDSGETLAAIGLIAFAAAAQFAPAVVVPSSAQNAALRRLVPAWWRGTVLALHAVPALDAWRREHEGIP
;
A
#
# COMPACT_ATOMS: atom_id res chain seq x y z
N MET A 1 3.55 28.83 -8.65
CA MET A 1 2.08 28.94 -8.49
C MET A 1 1.55 27.54 -8.74
N PHE A 2 0.83 26.92 -7.79
CA PHE A 2 0.15 25.64 -8.06
C PHE A 2 -0.80 25.88 -9.23
N ALA A 3 -0.45 25.38 -10.41
CA ALA A 3 -1.25 25.64 -11.60
C ALA A 3 -2.57 24.89 -11.42
N LEU A 4 -3.71 25.58 -11.54
CA LEU A 4 -5.03 24.93 -11.57
C LEU A 4 -5.15 23.96 -12.76
N SER A 5 -4.23 24.02 -13.74
CA SER A 5 -4.06 23.04 -14.81
C SER A 5 -3.40 21.73 -14.37
N ALA A 6 -2.81 21.66 -13.16
CA ALA A 6 -2.31 20.43 -12.54
C ALA A 6 -3.40 19.60 -11.85
N LEU A 7 -4.62 20.15 -11.73
CA LEU A 7 -5.84 19.34 -11.55
C LEU A 7 -6.20 18.67 -12.89
N SER A 8 -5.24 17.91 -13.43
CA SER A 8 -5.47 16.99 -14.55
C SER A 8 -6.38 15.85 -14.09
N LEU A 9 -6.85 15.04 -15.04
CA LEU A 9 -7.61 13.81 -14.75
C LEU A 9 -6.86 12.85 -13.82
N ASP A 10 -5.54 13.01 -13.67
CA ASP A 10 -4.71 12.17 -12.80
C ASP A 10 -5.04 12.37 -11.33
N PHE A 11 -5.28 13.60 -10.88
CA PHE A 11 -5.57 13.87 -9.46
C PHE A 11 -6.80 13.10 -8.94
N PRO A 12 -8.00 13.20 -9.55
CA PRO A 12 -9.15 12.44 -9.09
C PRO A 12 -8.95 10.92 -9.26
N VAL A 13 -8.22 10.47 -10.28
CA VAL A 13 -7.91 9.05 -10.48
C VAL A 13 -7.02 8.52 -9.36
N ILE A 14 -5.95 9.23 -9.01
CA ILE A 14 -5.03 8.87 -7.91
C ILE A 14 -5.78 8.88 -6.58
N CYS A 15 -6.66 9.87 -6.33
CA CYS A 15 -7.49 9.90 -5.13
C CYS A 15 -8.42 8.67 -5.07
N LEU A 16 -9.12 8.35 -6.16
CA LEU A 16 -10.01 7.19 -6.21
C LEU A 16 -9.25 5.88 -5.98
N LEU A 17 -8.08 5.76 -6.62
CA LEU A 17 -7.20 4.61 -6.49
C LEU A 17 -6.71 4.46 -5.04
N SER A 18 -6.25 5.55 -4.44
CA SER A 18 -5.81 5.57 -3.03
C SER A 18 -6.95 5.20 -2.07
N MET A 19 -8.15 5.75 -2.28
CA MET A 19 -9.33 5.41 -1.46
C MET A 19 -9.69 3.92 -1.58
N SER A 20 -9.69 3.38 -2.80
CA SER A 20 -9.97 1.97 -3.02
C SER A 20 -8.91 1.06 -2.39
N ALA A 21 -7.63 1.43 -2.49
CA ALA A 21 -6.53 0.70 -1.89
C ALA A 21 -6.66 0.67 -0.36
N ILE A 22 -6.93 1.81 0.28
CA ILE A 22 -7.14 1.88 1.74
C ILE A 22 -8.20 0.86 2.19
N LEU A 23 -9.30 0.70 1.45
CA LEU A 23 -10.34 -0.27 1.79
C LEU A 23 -9.92 -1.73 1.57
N CYS A 24 -9.09 -1.99 0.55
CA CYS A 24 -8.67 -3.34 0.18
C CYS A 24 -7.45 -3.82 0.98
N LEU A 25 -6.76 -2.92 1.69
CA LEU A 25 -5.53 -3.26 2.39
C LEU A 25 -5.82 -4.20 3.58
N PRO A 26 -5.14 -5.36 3.66
CA PRO A 26 -5.27 -6.33 4.75
C PRO A 26 -5.21 -5.72 6.14
N ARG A 27 -4.29 -4.79 6.35
CA ARG A 27 -4.15 -4.07 7.62
C ARG A 27 -5.38 -3.26 7.99
N GLN A 28 -6.02 -2.59 7.04
CA GLN A 28 -7.19 -1.77 7.34
C GLN A 28 -8.38 -2.65 7.75
N PHE A 29 -8.53 -3.82 7.13
CA PHE A 29 -9.48 -4.84 7.60
C PHE A 29 -9.14 -5.37 9.00
N HIS A 30 -7.86 -5.67 9.26
CA HIS A 30 -7.42 -6.15 10.58
C HIS A 30 -7.74 -5.13 11.68
N ILE A 31 -7.38 -3.86 11.49
CA ILE A 31 -7.68 -2.80 12.46
C ILE A 31 -9.20 -2.61 12.62
N ALA A 32 -9.94 -2.60 11.52
CA ALA A 32 -11.38 -2.32 11.55
C ALA A 32 -12.25 -3.48 12.06
N VAL A 33 -11.80 -4.73 11.99
CA VAL A 33 -12.60 -5.92 12.33
C VAL A 33 -12.04 -6.69 13.53
N VAL A 34 -10.71 -6.81 13.62
CA VAL A 34 -10.06 -7.60 14.69
C VAL A 34 -9.78 -6.73 15.91
N GLU A 35 -9.36 -5.48 15.70
CA GLU A 35 -8.98 -4.57 16.80
C GLU A 35 -10.10 -3.62 17.22
N ALA A 36 -11.09 -3.37 16.35
CA ALA A 36 -12.24 -2.54 16.69
C ALA A 36 -13.25 -3.31 17.57
N THR A 37 -13.10 -3.21 18.89
CA THR A 37 -14.00 -3.87 19.85
C THR A 37 -15.33 -3.14 20.05
N ASP A 38 -15.39 -1.83 19.76
CA ASP A 38 -16.56 -0.97 19.94
C ASP A 38 -17.02 -0.37 18.59
N PRO A 39 -18.29 -0.54 18.18
CA PRO A 39 -18.87 0.11 16.99
C PRO A 39 -18.68 1.63 16.94
N ASP A 40 -18.56 2.29 18.09
CA ASP A 40 -18.37 3.73 18.19
C ASP A 40 -16.98 4.18 17.70
N HIS A 41 -15.97 3.30 17.74
CA HIS A 41 -14.65 3.57 17.20
C HIS A 41 -14.69 3.79 15.68
N ILE A 42 -15.48 3.00 14.96
CA ILE A 42 -15.64 3.13 13.50
C ILE A 42 -16.33 4.44 13.14
N ARG A 43 -17.35 4.84 13.91
CA ARG A 43 -18.08 6.10 13.69
C ARG A 43 -17.18 7.33 13.88
N ARG A 44 -16.30 7.31 14.89
CA ARG A 44 -15.32 8.38 15.13
C ARG A 44 -14.20 8.37 14.08
N ALA A 45 -13.67 7.20 13.73
CA ALA A 45 -12.60 7.04 12.75
C ALA A 45 -12.97 7.63 11.38
N ARG A 46 -14.26 7.60 10.99
CA ARG A 46 -14.74 8.17 9.73
C ARG A 46 -14.46 9.66 9.57
N TRP A 47 -14.31 10.41 10.66
CA TRP A 47 -13.93 11.82 10.65
C TRP A 47 -12.47 12.04 11.04
N THR A 48 -11.95 11.26 11.99
CA THR A 48 -10.55 11.37 12.42
C THR A 48 -9.59 11.02 11.29
N PHE A 49 -9.89 10.02 10.46
CA PHE A 49 -9.03 9.60 9.36
C PHE A 49 -8.88 10.68 8.27
N PRO A 50 -9.97 11.24 7.68
CA PRO A 50 -9.83 12.35 6.74
C PRO A 50 -9.18 13.58 7.36
N ALA A 51 -9.49 13.90 8.62
CA ALA A 51 -8.88 15.04 9.31
C ALA A 51 -7.35 14.87 9.47
N TYR A 52 -6.91 13.65 9.81
CA TYR A 52 -5.48 13.31 9.86
C TYR A 52 -4.82 13.47 8.48
N CYS A 53 -5.43 12.92 7.42
CA CYS A 53 -4.91 13.08 6.05
C CYS A 53 -4.85 14.55 5.61
N ALA A 54 -5.85 15.36 5.95
CA ALA A 54 -5.88 16.78 5.63
C ALA A 54 -4.77 17.54 6.36
N LEU A 55 -4.54 17.23 7.64
CA LEU A 55 -3.47 17.83 8.44
C LEU A 55 -2.09 17.47 7.89
N THR A 56 -1.84 16.20 7.56
CA THR A 56 -0.55 15.78 6.99
C THR A 56 -0.34 16.39 5.61
N ALA A 57 -1.36 16.42 4.76
CA ALA A 57 -1.29 17.10 3.46
C ALA A 57 -0.97 18.60 3.61
N ALA A 58 -1.57 19.28 4.58
CA ALA A 58 -1.32 20.70 4.85
C ALA A 58 0.14 20.97 5.27
N VAL A 59 0.78 20.03 5.98
CA VAL A 59 2.20 20.13 6.38
C VAL A 59 3.15 19.83 5.22
N VAL A 60 2.79 18.92 4.31
CA VAL A 60 3.63 18.57 3.15
C VAL A 60 3.79 19.76 2.19
N VAL A 61 2.72 20.51 1.92
CA VAL A 61 2.73 21.64 0.97
C VAL A 61 3.85 22.67 1.22
N PRO A 62 4.01 23.26 2.43
CA PRO A 62 5.08 24.21 2.69
C PRO A 62 6.48 23.58 2.62
N ILE A 63 6.62 22.30 2.99
CA ILE A 63 7.90 21.57 2.90
C ILE A 63 8.30 21.41 1.44
N THR A 64 7.39 20.95 0.58
CA THR A 64 7.66 20.82 -0.86
C THR A 64 7.96 22.17 -1.50
N TRP A 65 7.24 23.23 -1.11
CA TRP A 65 7.48 24.57 -1.62
C TRP A 65 8.87 25.10 -1.25
N ALA A 66 9.27 24.96 0.02
CA ALA A 66 10.63 25.28 0.47
C ALA A 66 11.68 24.41 -0.23
N GLY A 67 11.36 23.12 -0.44
CA GLY A 67 12.19 22.16 -1.14
C GLY A 67 12.56 22.62 -2.54
N LEU A 68 11.56 22.93 -3.36
CA LEU A 68 11.73 23.40 -4.74
C LEU A 68 12.41 24.77 -4.83
N ALA A 69 12.32 25.61 -3.80
CA ALA A 69 12.89 26.96 -3.81
C ALA A 69 14.36 26.99 -3.35
N LEU A 70 14.75 26.11 -2.44
CA LEU A 70 16.06 26.17 -1.77
C LEU A 70 17.01 25.04 -2.16
N LEU A 71 16.50 23.88 -2.63
CA LEU A 71 17.35 22.76 -3.02
C LEU A 71 17.83 22.83 -4.48
N PRO A 72 18.98 22.20 -4.78
CA PRO A 72 19.45 22.05 -6.16
C PRO A 72 18.47 21.28 -7.04
N SER A 73 18.41 21.64 -8.32
CA SER A 73 17.67 20.90 -9.35
C SER A 73 18.25 19.49 -9.51
N GLY A 74 17.59 18.49 -8.94
CA GLY A 74 18.05 17.10 -8.89
C GLY A 74 17.96 16.45 -7.51
N ALA A 75 17.66 17.22 -6.45
CA ALA A 75 17.38 16.66 -5.14
C ALA A 75 16.10 15.80 -5.18
N ALA A 76 16.16 14.61 -4.56
CA ALA A 76 15.05 13.68 -4.50
C ALA A 76 13.89 14.27 -3.67
N PRO A 77 12.68 14.41 -4.23
CA PRO A 77 11.54 15.00 -3.51
C PRO A 77 11.20 14.28 -2.20
N ASP A 78 11.44 12.98 -2.14
CA ASP A 78 11.21 12.13 -0.96
C ASP A 78 12.13 12.50 0.22
N LEU A 79 13.27 13.16 -0.04
CA LEU A 79 14.27 13.53 0.96
C LEU A 79 14.23 15.00 1.39
N TYR A 80 13.36 15.83 0.80
CA TYR A 80 13.30 17.27 1.11
C TYR A 80 13.14 17.58 2.60
N VAL A 81 12.38 16.75 3.32
CA VAL A 81 12.15 16.93 4.76
C VAL A 81 13.43 16.74 5.60
N ILE A 82 14.40 15.98 5.09
CA ILE A 82 15.71 15.77 5.71
C ILE A 82 16.74 16.77 5.17
N ASP A 83 16.75 16.99 3.85
CA ASP A 83 17.78 17.81 3.21
C ASP A 83 17.63 19.31 3.53
N LEU A 84 16.42 19.82 3.74
CA LEU A 84 16.17 21.22 4.12
C LEU A 84 16.88 21.60 5.45
N PRO A 85 16.67 20.86 6.56
CA PRO A 85 17.44 21.09 7.79
C PRO A 85 18.95 20.94 7.60
N LEU A 86 19.41 19.97 6.80
CA LEU A 86 20.84 19.76 6.55
C LEU A 86 21.49 20.93 5.82
N LEU A 87 20.82 21.51 4.82
CA LEU A 87 21.31 22.71 4.12
C LEU A 87 21.44 23.91 5.04
N SER A 88 20.55 24.03 6.02
CA SER A 88 20.60 25.10 7.03
C SER A 88 21.58 24.84 8.19
N GLY A 89 22.31 23.73 8.17
CA GLY A 89 23.25 23.34 9.24
C GLY A 89 22.60 22.76 10.50
N HIS A 90 21.28 22.51 10.50
CA HIS A 90 20.53 22.02 11.67
C HIS A 90 20.51 20.48 11.73
N THR A 91 21.67 19.86 11.88
CA THR A 91 21.82 18.39 11.90
C THR A 91 20.98 17.72 13.00
N GLY A 92 20.79 18.38 14.16
CA GLY A 92 19.94 17.84 15.24
C GLY A 92 18.48 17.63 14.82
N ILE A 93 17.93 18.57 14.05
CA ILE A 93 16.55 18.47 13.53
C ILE A 93 16.49 17.39 12.45
N ALA A 94 17.47 17.35 11.55
CA ALA A 94 17.57 16.29 10.53
C ALA A 94 17.58 14.89 11.17
N THR A 95 18.36 14.71 12.24
CA THR A 95 18.43 13.44 12.97
C THR A 95 17.10 13.09 13.64
N LEU A 96 16.41 14.07 14.26
CA LEU A 96 15.08 13.83 14.85
C LEU A 96 14.05 13.41 13.79
N VAL A 97 14.05 14.08 12.63
CA VAL A 97 13.19 13.73 11.49
C VAL A 97 13.53 12.33 10.97
N PHE A 98 14.81 12.01 10.82
CA PHE A 98 15.26 10.69 10.37
C PHE A 98 14.80 9.58 11.33
N ILE A 99 15.00 9.75 12.65
CA ILE A 99 14.55 8.77 13.65
C ILE A 99 13.03 8.62 13.62
N GLY A 100 12.29 9.72 13.49
CA GLY A 100 10.83 9.69 13.37
C GLY A 100 10.36 8.94 12.12
N GLY A 101 10.93 9.26 10.96
CA GLY A 101 10.62 8.59 9.68
C GLY A 101 11.01 7.11 9.68
N PHE A 102 12.19 6.78 10.18
CA PHE A 102 12.66 5.40 10.30
C PHE A 102 11.78 4.56 11.23
N SER A 103 11.38 5.11 12.37
CA SER A 103 10.47 4.45 13.32
C SER A 103 9.08 4.22 12.70
N ALA A 104 8.53 5.24 12.04
CA ALA A 104 7.24 5.14 11.35
C ALA A 104 7.27 4.06 10.24
N ALA A 105 8.32 4.04 9.42
CA ALA A 105 8.51 3.03 8.38
C ALA A 105 8.62 1.62 8.99
N THR A 106 9.40 1.46 10.06
CA THR A 106 9.55 0.15 10.74
C THR A 106 8.22 -0.34 11.31
N ALA A 107 7.47 0.53 12.00
CA ALA A 107 6.15 0.19 12.51
C ALA A 107 5.19 -0.20 11.37
N MET A 108 5.21 0.54 10.26
CA MET A 108 4.40 0.26 9.08
C MET A 108 4.69 -1.13 8.49
N VAL A 109 5.96 -1.52 8.39
CA VAL A 109 6.39 -2.85 7.89
C VAL A 109 5.95 -3.97 8.83
N ILE A 110 6.14 -3.79 10.14
CA ILE A 110 5.75 -4.79 11.15
C ILE A 110 4.25 -5.05 11.08
N VAL A 111 3.43 -4.00 11.09
CA VAL A 111 1.97 -4.14 11.13
C VAL A 111 1.44 -4.77 9.83
N GLU A 112 1.94 -4.40 8.64
CA GLU A 112 1.52 -5.07 7.39
C GLU A 112 1.90 -6.55 7.39
N THR A 113 3.14 -6.85 7.78
CA THR A 113 3.62 -8.23 7.75
C THR A 113 2.81 -9.11 8.72
N LEU A 114 2.42 -8.56 9.87
CA LEU A 114 1.57 -9.25 10.83
C LEU A 114 0.14 -9.47 10.28
N ALA A 115 -0.45 -8.45 9.67
CA ALA A 115 -1.78 -8.53 9.07
C ALA A 115 -1.82 -9.58 7.94
N LEU A 116 -0.86 -9.49 7.01
CA LEU A 116 -0.70 -10.44 5.91
C LEU A 116 -0.45 -11.85 6.41
N ALA A 117 0.47 -12.05 7.35
CA ALA A 117 0.74 -13.38 7.89
C ALA A 117 -0.47 -13.97 8.62
N THR A 118 -1.29 -13.14 9.29
CA THR A 118 -2.53 -13.58 9.93
C THR A 118 -3.56 -14.01 8.91
N MET A 119 -3.74 -13.26 7.82
CA MET A 119 -4.65 -13.64 6.73
C MET A 119 -4.20 -14.91 6.02
N VAL A 120 -2.93 -14.98 5.62
CA VAL A 120 -2.34 -16.17 4.99
C VAL A 120 -2.48 -17.39 5.89
N SER A 121 -2.23 -17.24 7.18
CA SER A 121 -2.39 -18.32 8.14
C SER A 121 -3.85 -18.79 8.23
N ASN A 122 -4.82 -17.89 8.26
CA ASN A 122 -6.23 -18.23 8.33
C ASN A 122 -6.72 -18.92 7.04
N ASP A 123 -6.32 -18.39 5.89
CA ASP A 123 -6.73 -18.88 4.57
C ASP A 123 -6.06 -20.21 4.19
N ILE A 124 -4.90 -20.53 4.76
CA ILE A 124 -4.22 -21.83 4.58
C ILE A 124 -4.70 -22.87 5.61
N LEU A 125 -4.86 -22.50 6.89
CA LEU A 125 -5.29 -23.47 7.91
C LEU A 125 -6.75 -23.90 7.74
N ALA A 126 -7.67 -22.98 7.46
CA ALA A 126 -9.08 -23.31 7.33
C ALA A 126 -9.37 -24.46 6.32
N PRO A 127 -8.84 -24.45 5.08
CA PRO A 127 -9.03 -25.55 4.15
C PRO A 127 -8.22 -26.80 4.50
N LEU A 128 -7.07 -26.67 5.17
CA LEU A 128 -6.26 -27.82 5.61
C LEU A 128 -6.98 -28.63 6.68
N ILE A 129 -7.54 -27.97 7.69
CA ILE A 129 -8.31 -28.60 8.78
C ILE A 129 -9.59 -29.26 8.23
N LEU A 130 -10.28 -28.61 7.28
CA LEU A 130 -11.48 -29.17 6.64
C LEU A 130 -11.19 -30.38 5.76
N ARG A 131 -10.01 -30.46 5.14
CA ARG A 131 -9.57 -31.62 4.34
C ARG A 131 -9.02 -32.76 5.19
N SER A 132 -8.46 -32.47 6.36
CA SER A 132 -7.95 -33.47 7.29
C SER A 132 -8.89 -33.64 8.48
N SER A 133 -9.94 -34.45 8.30
CA SER A 133 -10.76 -34.99 9.40
C SER A 133 -9.95 -35.78 10.46
N ALA A 134 -8.62 -35.77 10.39
CA ALA A 134 -7.64 -36.42 11.26
C ALA A 134 -6.97 -35.48 12.27
N MET A 135 -7.24 -34.17 12.27
CA MET A 135 -6.62 -33.18 13.19
C MET A 135 -7.35 -33.10 14.54
N THR A 136 -7.43 -34.22 15.25
CA THR A 136 -8.21 -34.35 16.51
C THR A 136 -7.39 -34.11 17.79
N ARG A 137 -6.24 -33.43 17.71
CA ARG A 137 -5.42 -33.09 18.90
C ARG A 137 -5.22 -31.58 18.99
N GLU A 138 -5.99 -30.92 19.86
CA GLU A 138 -5.96 -29.47 20.13
C GLU A 138 -4.55 -28.91 20.36
N HIS A 139 -3.65 -29.70 20.93
CA HIS A 139 -2.28 -29.27 21.26
C HIS A 139 -1.37 -29.07 20.04
N ASP A 140 -1.61 -29.75 18.91
CA ASP A 140 -0.77 -29.64 17.72
C ASP A 140 -1.19 -28.46 16.83
N ILE A 141 -2.48 -28.11 16.86
CA ILE A 141 -3.06 -27.02 16.06
C ILE A 141 -2.43 -25.67 16.45
N GLY A 142 -2.28 -25.40 17.75
CA GLY A 142 -1.66 -24.15 18.22
C GLY A 142 -0.20 -24.03 17.80
N ARG A 143 0.57 -25.12 17.85
CA ARG A 143 1.98 -25.14 17.43
C ARG A 143 2.13 -24.98 15.92
N GLN A 144 1.30 -25.67 15.14
CA GLN A 144 1.28 -25.55 13.69
C GLN A 144 0.90 -24.13 13.24
N LEU A 145 -0.08 -23.51 13.91
CA LEU A 145 -0.48 -22.12 13.65
C LEU A 145 0.69 -21.14 13.84
N LEU A 146 1.47 -21.31 14.90
CA LEU A 146 2.65 -20.49 15.16
C LEU A 146 3.75 -20.69 14.10
N ILE A 147 3.96 -21.93 13.63
CA ILE A 147 4.94 -22.24 12.59
C ILE A 147 4.53 -21.62 11.26
N VAL A 148 3.28 -21.82 10.83
CA VAL A 148 2.77 -21.24 9.58
C VAL A 148 2.91 -19.73 9.61
N ARG A 149 2.49 -19.06 10.70
CA ARG A 149 2.63 -17.60 10.82
C ARG A 149 4.10 -17.15 10.72
N ARG A 150 5.04 -17.83 11.38
CA ARG A 150 6.47 -17.49 11.30
C ARG A 150 7.02 -17.66 9.89
N LEU A 151 6.68 -18.76 9.22
CA LEU A 151 7.09 -19.00 7.84
C LEU A 151 6.50 -17.97 6.88
N SER A 152 5.22 -17.59 7.06
CA SER A 152 4.59 -16.51 6.28
C SER A 152 5.30 -15.18 6.48
N ILE A 153 5.61 -14.78 7.72
CA ILE A 153 6.38 -13.55 8.00
C ILE A 153 7.73 -13.59 7.27
N MET A 154 8.48 -14.69 7.40
CA MET A 154 9.79 -14.83 6.74
C MET A 154 9.66 -14.76 5.21
N ALA A 155 8.66 -15.43 4.64
CA ALA A 155 8.41 -15.43 3.19
C ALA A 155 8.03 -14.03 2.67
N ILE A 156 7.15 -13.32 3.38
CA ILE A 156 6.72 -11.96 3.02
C ILE A 156 7.90 -10.99 3.07
N VAL A 157 8.71 -11.01 4.14
CA VAL A 157 9.89 -10.14 4.26
C VAL A 157 10.94 -10.48 3.20
N ALA A 158 11.18 -11.77 2.93
CA ALA A 158 12.10 -12.19 1.88
C ALA A 158 11.64 -11.72 0.49
N ALA A 159 10.34 -11.83 0.20
CA ALA A 159 9.75 -11.35 -1.06
C ALA A 159 9.85 -9.82 -1.19
N ALA A 160 9.58 -9.08 -0.11
CA ALA A 160 9.73 -7.63 -0.07
C ALA A 160 11.19 -7.21 -0.32
N TYR A 161 12.16 -7.91 0.28
CA TYR A 161 13.58 -7.65 0.05
C TYR A 161 14.02 -7.99 -1.38
N ALA A 162 13.53 -9.09 -1.95
CA ALA A 162 13.79 -9.45 -3.33
C ALA A 162 13.22 -8.39 -4.30
N TYR A 163 12.02 -7.87 -4.02
CA TYR A 163 11.44 -6.75 -4.77
C TYR A 163 12.30 -5.50 -4.68
N TYR A 164 12.72 -5.10 -3.48
CA TYR A 164 13.63 -3.96 -3.29
C TYR A 164 14.94 -4.10 -4.10
N ARG A 165 15.46 -5.32 -4.26
CA ARG A 165 16.68 -5.58 -5.03
C ARG A 165 16.49 -5.58 -6.55
N THR A 166 15.26 -5.69 -7.03
CA THR A 166 14.94 -5.76 -8.47
C THR A 166 14.35 -4.46 -9.01
N VAL A 167 13.78 -3.62 -8.16
CA VAL A 167 13.33 -2.27 -8.51
C VAL A 167 14.52 -1.36 -8.79
N ASP A 168 14.42 -0.57 -9.85
CA ASP A 168 15.45 0.38 -10.22
C ASP A 168 15.52 1.54 -9.22
N SER A 169 16.73 1.98 -8.89
CA SER A 169 16.98 2.96 -7.82
C SER A 169 16.47 4.39 -8.08
N GLY A 170 15.90 4.64 -9.26
CA GLY A 170 15.40 5.96 -9.67
C GLY A 170 13.91 6.22 -9.40
N GLU A 171 13.14 5.19 -9.01
CA GLU A 171 11.69 5.35 -8.78
C GLU A 171 11.40 6.05 -7.46
N THR A 172 10.58 7.11 -7.51
CA THR A 172 10.14 7.83 -6.30
C THR A 172 9.23 6.95 -5.44
N LEU A 173 9.23 7.17 -4.13
CA LEU A 173 8.37 6.44 -3.20
C LEU A 173 6.88 6.59 -3.56
N ALA A 174 6.51 7.77 -4.07
CA ALA A 174 5.16 8.04 -4.58
C ALA A 174 4.79 7.16 -5.79
N ALA A 175 5.71 6.94 -6.73
CA ALA A 175 5.49 6.08 -7.90
C ALA A 175 5.30 4.61 -7.49
N ILE A 176 6.17 4.10 -6.61
CA ILE A 176 6.05 2.75 -6.04
C ILE A 176 4.69 2.58 -5.33
N GLY A 177 4.30 3.58 -4.54
CA GLY A 177 3.00 3.61 -3.86
C GLY A 177 1.82 3.60 -4.83
N LEU A 178 1.91 4.35 -5.93
CA LEU A 178 0.86 4.39 -6.94
C LEU A 178 0.67 3.04 -7.64
N ILE A 179 1.76 2.33 -7.95
CA ILE A 179 1.72 0.97 -8.50
C ILE A 179 1.07 0.01 -7.48
N ALA A 180 1.44 0.11 -6.20
CA ALA A 180 0.85 -0.71 -5.14
C ALA A 180 -0.66 -0.43 -4.97
N PHE A 181 -1.08 0.83 -5.02
CA PHE A 181 -2.50 1.20 -4.99
C PHE A 181 -3.24 0.73 -6.22
N ALA A 182 -2.61 0.79 -7.41
CA ALA A 182 -3.14 0.23 -8.64
C ALA A 182 -3.40 -1.27 -8.51
N ALA A 183 -2.46 -2.01 -7.94
CA ALA A 183 -2.60 -3.43 -7.64
C ALA A 183 -3.72 -3.69 -6.62
N ALA A 184 -3.75 -2.95 -5.51
CA ALA A 184 -4.76 -3.14 -4.46
C ALA A 184 -6.19 -2.84 -4.94
N ALA A 185 -6.37 -1.80 -5.76
CA ALA A 185 -7.66 -1.41 -6.31
C ALA A 185 -8.31 -2.51 -7.19
N GLN A 186 -7.53 -3.46 -7.70
CA GLN A 186 -8.04 -4.59 -8.49
C GLN A 186 -8.96 -5.48 -7.64
N PHE A 187 -8.76 -5.49 -6.33
CA PHE A 187 -9.60 -6.23 -5.37
C PHE A 187 -10.85 -5.44 -4.94
N ALA A 188 -10.92 -4.13 -5.21
CA ALA A 188 -12.05 -3.29 -4.85
C ALA A 188 -13.42 -3.82 -5.32
N PRO A 189 -13.61 -4.30 -6.57
CA PRO A 189 -14.91 -4.85 -6.98
C PRO A 189 -15.32 -6.08 -6.17
N ALA A 190 -14.38 -6.90 -5.70
CA ALA A 190 -14.70 -8.07 -4.87
C ALA A 190 -15.17 -7.67 -3.46
N VAL A 191 -14.69 -6.54 -2.94
CA VAL A 191 -15.04 -6.01 -1.61
C VAL A 191 -16.35 -5.21 -1.66
N VAL A 192 -16.55 -4.40 -2.70
CA VAL A 192 -17.68 -3.47 -2.80
C VAL A 192 -18.95 -4.12 -3.33
N VAL A 193 -18.86 -5.13 -4.21
CA VAL A 193 -20.04 -5.80 -4.77
C VAL A 193 -20.65 -6.73 -3.70
N PRO A 194 -21.86 -6.42 -3.16
CA PRO A 194 -22.45 -7.25 -2.12
C PRO A 194 -22.86 -8.62 -2.67
N SER A 195 -22.65 -9.68 -1.89
CA SER A 195 -22.97 -11.08 -2.22
C SER A 195 -24.47 -11.40 -2.36
N SER A 196 -25.34 -10.40 -2.31
CA SER A 196 -26.79 -10.57 -2.45
C SER A 196 -27.14 -11.25 -3.80
N ALA A 197 -28.08 -12.20 -3.76
CA ALA A 197 -28.46 -13.02 -4.92
C ALA A 197 -28.95 -12.22 -6.14
N GLN A 198 -29.30 -10.94 -5.97
CA GLN A 198 -29.70 -10.03 -7.05
C GLN A 198 -28.53 -9.54 -7.93
N ASN A 199 -27.27 -9.66 -7.47
CA ASN A 199 -26.08 -9.13 -8.17
C ASN A 199 -25.31 -10.18 -8.99
N ALA A 200 -25.99 -11.23 -9.47
CA ALA A 200 -25.36 -12.31 -10.24
C ALA A 200 -24.66 -11.83 -11.52
N ALA A 201 -25.13 -10.74 -12.14
CA ALA A 201 -24.50 -10.11 -13.31
C ALA A 201 -23.15 -9.44 -12.96
N LEU A 202 -23.07 -8.73 -11.83
CA LEU A 202 -21.84 -8.08 -11.36
C LEU A 202 -20.79 -9.13 -10.93
N ARG A 203 -21.22 -10.26 -10.36
CA ARG A 203 -20.33 -11.41 -10.07
C ARG A 203 -19.66 -11.99 -11.31
N ARG A 204 -20.29 -11.92 -12.49
CA ARG A 204 -19.68 -12.38 -13.76
C ARG A 204 -18.66 -11.39 -14.32
N LEU A 205 -18.72 -10.12 -13.91
CA LEU A 205 -17.79 -9.08 -14.32
C LEU A 205 -16.47 -9.11 -13.53
N VAL A 206 -16.46 -9.60 -12.29
CA VAL A 206 -15.23 -9.76 -11.48
C VAL A 206 -14.14 -10.58 -12.20
N PRO A 207 -14.41 -11.78 -12.75
CA PRO A 207 -13.42 -12.52 -13.52
C PRO A 207 -13.09 -11.89 -14.90
N ALA A 208 -13.94 -11.01 -15.43
CA ALA A 208 -13.63 -10.25 -16.65
C ALA A 208 -12.69 -9.06 -16.34
N TRP A 209 -12.91 -8.38 -15.22
CA TRP A 209 -12.04 -7.35 -14.65
C TRP A 209 -10.64 -7.91 -14.37
N TRP A 210 -10.54 -9.03 -13.65
CA TRP A 210 -9.25 -9.68 -13.36
C TRP A 210 -8.49 -10.06 -14.64
N ARG A 211 -9.19 -10.60 -15.64
CA ARG A 211 -8.60 -10.92 -16.95
C ARG A 211 -8.12 -9.67 -17.69
N GLY A 212 -8.90 -8.59 -17.67
CA GLY A 212 -8.51 -7.30 -18.24
C GLY A 212 -7.26 -6.71 -17.58
N THR A 213 -7.11 -6.86 -16.26
CA THR A 213 -5.94 -6.33 -15.56
C THR A 213 -4.69 -7.15 -15.74
N VAL A 214 -4.80 -8.48 -15.78
CA VAL A 214 -3.67 -9.36 -16.12
C VAL A 214 -3.18 -9.09 -17.55
N LEU A 215 -4.11 -8.89 -18.49
CA LEU A 215 -3.78 -8.45 -19.86
C LEU A 215 -3.11 -7.08 -19.90
N ALA A 216 -3.58 -6.12 -19.09
CA ALA A 216 -2.97 -4.80 -18.99
C ALA A 216 -1.55 -4.87 -18.41
N LEU A 217 -1.33 -5.61 -17.32
CA LEU A 217 0.00 -5.81 -16.69
C LEU A 217 1.00 -6.49 -17.63
N HIS A 218 0.56 -7.44 -18.46
CA HIS A 218 1.41 -8.01 -19.51
C HIS A 218 1.67 -7.07 -20.68
N ALA A 219 0.80 -6.09 -20.92
CA ALA A 219 0.96 -5.09 -21.98
C ALA A 219 1.83 -3.89 -21.57
N VAL A 220 2.02 -3.61 -20.27
CA VAL A 220 2.88 -2.51 -19.79
C VAL A 220 4.33 -2.62 -20.30
N PRO A 221 5.04 -3.77 -20.17
CA PRO A 221 6.40 -3.90 -20.72
C PRO A 221 6.45 -3.79 -22.26
N ALA A 222 5.37 -4.18 -22.96
CA ALA A 222 5.29 -4.09 -24.41
C ALA A 222 5.09 -2.64 -24.89
N LEU A 223 4.38 -1.82 -24.11
CA LEU A 223 4.22 -0.38 -24.34
C LEU A 223 5.52 0.38 -24.08
N ASP A 224 6.28 0.03 -23.04
CA ASP A 224 7.60 0.63 -22.77
C ASP A 224 8.66 0.24 -23.81
N ALA A 225 8.54 -0.93 -24.42
CA ALA A 225 9.38 -1.33 -25.56
C ALA A 225 9.02 -0.54 -26.83
N TRP A 226 7.72 -0.42 -27.14
CA TRP A 226 7.24 0.34 -28.31
C TRP A 226 7.56 1.85 -28.19
N ARG A 227 7.46 2.42 -26.99
CA ARG A 227 7.79 3.83 -26.71
C ARG A 227 9.26 4.13 -26.89
N ARG A 228 10.16 3.24 -26.46
CA ARG A 228 11.61 3.36 -26.68
C ARG A 228 12.01 3.27 -28.15
N GLU A 229 11.26 2.51 -28.94
CA GLU A 229 11.51 2.35 -30.38
C GLU A 229 11.01 3.54 -31.22
N HIS A 230 9.98 4.27 -30.75
CA HIS A 230 9.39 5.40 -31.48
C HIS A 230 9.86 6.78 -30.99
N GLU A 231 10.31 6.93 -29.73
CA GLU A 231 10.75 8.24 -29.20
C GLU A 231 12.27 8.48 -29.31
N GLY A 232 13.10 7.49 -29.67
CA GLY A 232 14.51 7.73 -30.04
C GLY A 232 15.32 8.52 -29.01
N ILE A 233 15.13 8.27 -27.72
CA ILE A 233 15.95 8.82 -26.64
C ILE A 233 16.80 7.67 -26.07
N PRO A 234 18.14 7.80 -26.02
CA PRO A 234 19.02 6.77 -25.49
C PRO A 234 18.79 6.45 -24.01
#